data_AF-A0A2V1DK44-F1
#
_entry.id   AF-A0A2V1DK44-F1
#
_cell.length_a   1.000
_cell.length_b   1.000
_cell.length_c   1.000
_cell.angle_alpha   90.00
_cell.angle_beta   90.00
_cell.angle_gamma   90.00
#
_symmetry.space_group_name_H-M   'P 1'
#
loop_
_entity.id
_entity.type
_entity.pdbx_description
1 polymer ?
#
loop_
_entity_poly.entity_id
_entity_poly.type
_entity_poly.pdbx_seq_one_letter_code
_entity_poly.pdbx_strand_id
1 'polypeptide(L)'
;MMARPYAAYAVLGGLLVPTVFSVLLLVADSRGWHSSEGYVETVTNEKPTIAIAVQLLSHSLGLFQVCALCTVISLSFQRHASVSPFSLNSLRFVSSAFALRFDWNLPVGFLVPLILFIGFSVVPAAVWSGAITPNVVPRNTTVPFSVPAIGTVNSSLENPLKVASFHNCLSRLSLLGSAALSSSVSSIPGRKNEKATVCTKLDRSGYSFIGRGYGTGGSVGLVQLPGVQTPLAYSFVEASLEAKVECAVNKTSEFRLNFIKDYDGVELYVDVGNGTLPEGLNACDKGNATLCGYGFGELHQVQCRLGFTAREFRVEVDNTGRTISVFPQKHIDWPSYANALLTELAAEHSYMSALDSAFGGSQLGHAIRSNIDILHAYRNQTTFNETTMLNAIEDFIADVMDNSLLSFSQSRYFGRKEQRIVEADVVRNVVVYGEKRFIYATIVLHFVVLSICVIEAVRTRFWNGLRNLDLLDMASVAVAASLGGTKLAAHVQNLGMGEVLMSRKRGAATDITGAVTVRLRGMDGAMCAIEPADQILMGNVDASEHGGMGKGRKYMAVSGFEMS
;
A
#
# COMPACT_ATOMS: atom_id res chain seq x y z
N MET A 1 -27.06 32.97 15.52
CA MET A 1 -26.17 33.78 14.65
C MET A 1 -26.88 33.85 13.30
N MET A 2 -27.38 35.04 12.99
CA MET A 2 -28.38 35.32 11.94
C MET A 2 -27.81 35.11 10.54
N ALA A 3 -28.56 34.47 9.65
CA ALA A 3 -28.29 34.59 8.23
C ALA A 3 -29.14 35.71 7.63
N ARG A 4 -28.55 36.91 7.52
CA ARG A 4 -28.80 37.72 6.31
C ARG A 4 -28.58 36.80 5.09
N PRO A 5 -29.26 37.02 3.95
CA PRO A 5 -29.12 36.16 2.77
C PRO A 5 -27.65 35.83 2.41
N TYR A 6 -26.73 36.76 2.66
CA TYR A 6 -25.28 36.59 2.52
C TYR A 6 -24.65 35.40 3.29
N ALA A 7 -25.10 35.09 4.51
CA ALA A 7 -24.51 33.97 5.26
C ALA A 7 -24.95 32.60 4.71
N ALA A 8 -26.17 32.50 4.18
CA ALA A 8 -26.64 31.28 3.53
C ALA A 8 -25.85 31.03 2.23
N TYR A 9 -25.60 32.08 1.43
CA TYR A 9 -24.74 31.98 0.26
C TYR A 9 -23.29 31.63 0.61
N ALA A 10 -22.78 32.11 1.77
CA ALA A 10 -21.45 31.73 2.24
C ALA A 10 -21.36 30.23 2.61
N VAL A 11 -22.39 29.66 3.25
CA VAL A 11 -22.46 28.22 3.53
C VAL A 11 -22.52 27.41 2.25
N LEU A 12 -23.31 27.84 1.26
CA LEU A 12 -23.36 27.20 -0.07
C LEU A 12 -22.01 27.30 -0.80
N GLY A 13 -21.32 28.44 -0.68
CA GLY A 13 -19.95 28.62 -1.18
C GLY A 13 -18.95 27.65 -0.53
N GLY A 14 -19.23 27.19 0.69
CA GLY A 14 -18.46 26.13 1.37
C GLY A 14 -18.39 24.81 0.59
N LEU A 15 -19.34 24.54 -0.33
CA LEU A 15 -19.27 23.37 -1.23
C LEU A 15 -18.07 23.41 -2.18
N LEU A 16 -17.43 24.56 -2.38
CA LEU A 16 -16.19 24.65 -3.16
C LEU A 16 -15.08 23.80 -2.53
N VAL A 17 -15.02 23.69 -1.20
CA VAL A 17 -14.00 22.87 -0.53
C VAL A 17 -14.09 21.39 -0.94
N PRO A 18 -15.23 20.69 -0.77
CA PRO A 18 -15.37 19.31 -1.24
C PRO A 18 -15.28 19.18 -2.77
N THR A 19 -15.61 20.20 -3.58
CA THR A 19 -15.34 20.14 -5.04
C THR A 19 -13.84 20.00 -5.31
N VAL A 20 -13.02 20.86 -4.70
CA VAL A 20 -11.57 20.90 -4.92
C VAL A 20 -10.93 19.58 -4.49
N PHE A 21 -11.29 19.07 -3.31
CA PHE A 21 -10.78 17.78 -2.84
C PHE A 21 -11.22 16.62 -3.74
N SER A 22 -12.46 16.60 -4.22
CA SER A 22 -12.95 15.54 -5.12
C SER A 22 -12.20 15.53 -6.44
N VAL A 23 -11.96 16.72 -7.01
CA VAL A 23 -11.21 16.87 -8.27
C VAL A 23 -9.74 16.50 -8.06
N LEU A 24 -9.12 16.91 -6.95
CA LEU A 24 -7.73 16.55 -6.65
C LEU A 24 -7.56 15.04 -6.52
N LEU A 25 -8.47 14.34 -5.83
CA LEU A 25 -8.44 12.88 -5.72
C LEU A 25 -8.63 12.19 -7.08
N LEU A 26 -9.53 12.71 -7.93
CA LEU A 26 -9.74 12.18 -9.28
C LEU A 26 -8.51 12.39 -10.19
N VAL A 27 -7.88 13.56 -10.11
CA VAL A 27 -6.65 13.87 -10.85
C VAL A 27 -5.49 13.02 -10.34
N ALA A 28 -5.40 12.78 -9.03
CA ALA A 28 -4.39 11.91 -8.45
C ALA A 28 -4.56 10.45 -8.92
N ASP A 29 -5.78 9.91 -8.90
CA ASP A 29 -6.07 8.55 -9.38
C ASP A 29 -5.81 8.42 -10.90
N SER A 30 -6.30 9.37 -11.70
CA SER A 30 -6.13 9.34 -13.17
C SER A 30 -4.69 9.49 -13.62
N ARG A 31 -3.85 10.21 -12.87
CA ARG A 31 -2.40 10.30 -13.14
C ARG A 31 -1.58 9.15 -12.54
N GLY A 32 -2.22 8.22 -11.84
CA GLY A 32 -1.52 7.15 -11.12
C GLY A 32 -0.50 7.69 -10.11
N TRP A 33 -0.87 8.81 -9.46
CA TRP A 33 -0.03 9.43 -8.44
C TRP A 33 0.24 8.42 -7.33
N HIS A 34 1.49 8.39 -6.87
CA HIS A 34 1.96 7.50 -5.84
C HIS A 34 2.96 8.25 -4.99
N SER A 35 2.97 7.91 -3.71
CA SER A 35 3.86 8.58 -2.77
C SER A 35 5.31 8.06 -2.84
N SER A 36 6.22 8.84 -2.27
CA SER A 36 7.59 8.43 -1.95
C SER A 36 7.64 7.38 -0.84
N GLU A 37 8.77 6.67 -0.77
CA GLU A 37 9.01 5.60 0.22
C GLU A 37 9.06 6.11 1.67
N GLY A 38 9.64 7.29 1.92
CA GLY A 38 9.65 7.87 3.27
C GLY A 38 8.25 8.15 3.82
N TYR A 39 7.29 8.46 2.95
CA TYR A 39 5.90 8.58 3.37
C TYR A 39 5.25 7.23 3.67
N VAL A 40 5.64 6.16 2.97
CA VAL A 40 5.18 4.78 3.28
C VAL A 40 5.61 4.39 4.69
N GLU A 41 6.85 4.68 5.06
CA GLU A 41 7.37 4.44 6.40
C GLU A 41 6.58 5.25 7.44
N THR A 42 6.36 6.54 7.17
CA THR A 42 5.53 7.40 8.04
C THR A 42 4.11 6.84 8.20
N VAL A 43 3.48 6.40 7.11
CA VAL A 43 2.12 5.81 7.12
C VAL A 43 2.08 4.49 7.88
N THR A 44 3.15 3.71 7.82
CA THR A 44 3.23 2.41 8.48
C THR A 44 3.51 2.55 9.98
N ASN A 45 4.35 3.51 10.38
CA ASN A 45 4.73 3.74 11.77
C ASN A 45 3.68 4.54 12.54
N GLU A 46 3.07 5.56 11.92
CA GLU A 46 2.13 6.50 12.56
C GLU A 46 0.66 6.23 12.16
N LYS A 47 0.27 4.96 12.04
CA LYS A 47 -1.10 4.55 11.66
C LYS A 47 -2.20 5.25 12.47
N PRO A 48 -2.12 5.36 13.82
CA PRO A 48 -3.18 5.99 14.60
C PRO A 48 -3.33 7.49 14.30
N THR A 49 -2.20 8.21 14.18
CA THR A 49 -2.17 9.64 13.90
C THR A 49 -2.83 9.95 12.55
N ILE A 50 -2.54 9.14 11.54
CA ILE A 50 -3.12 9.27 10.21
C ILE A 50 -4.61 8.93 10.22
N ALA A 51 -5.03 7.88 10.93
CA ALA A 51 -6.44 7.54 11.06
C ALA A 51 -7.25 8.69 11.68
N ILE A 52 -6.72 9.34 12.72
CA ILE A 52 -7.34 10.51 13.34
C ILE A 52 -7.43 11.68 12.34
N ALA A 53 -6.35 11.96 11.60
CA ALA A 53 -6.34 13.02 10.59
C ALA A 53 -7.38 12.76 9.48
N VAL A 54 -7.48 11.51 9.00
CA VAL A 54 -8.47 11.11 7.98
C VAL A 54 -9.90 11.31 8.52
N GLN A 55 -10.17 10.92 9.76
CA GLN A 55 -11.49 11.11 10.39
C GLN A 55 -11.85 12.59 10.54
N LEU A 56 -10.93 13.43 11.00
CA LEU A 56 -11.16 14.87 11.14
C LEU A 56 -11.47 15.53 9.80
N LEU A 57 -10.69 15.20 8.77
CA LEU A 57 -10.89 15.72 7.42
C LEU A 57 -12.21 15.21 6.80
N SER A 58 -12.52 13.92 6.94
CA SER A 58 -13.72 13.34 6.36
C SER A 58 -15.00 13.87 6.99
N HIS A 59 -15.01 14.04 8.32
CA HIS A 59 -16.13 14.68 9.02
C HIS A 59 -16.28 16.14 8.63
N SER A 60 -15.18 16.89 8.47
CA SER A 60 -15.23 18.29 8.03
C SER A 60 -15.81 18.43 6.62
N LEU A 61 -15.38 17.59 5.68
CA LEU A 61 -15.87 17.58 4.30
C LEU A 61 -17.33 17.13 4.21
N GLY A 62 -17.71 16.11 4.98
CA GLY A 62 -19.11 15.68 5.11
C GLY A 62 -19.99 16.78 5.69
N LEU A 63 -19.51 17.50 6.72
CA LEU A 63 -20.24 18.59 7.36
C LEU A 63 -20.55 19.73 6.37
N PHE A 64 -19.62 20.13 5.50
CA PHE A 64 -19.90 21.14 4.46
C PHE A 64 -21.06 20.72 3.55
N GLN A 65 -21.13 19.44 3.16
CA GLN A 65 -22.22 18.93 2.32
C GLN A 65 -23.56 18.91 3.07
N VAL A 66 -23.57 18.46 4.33
CA VAL A 66 -24.79 18.42 5.15
C VAL A 66 -25.28 19.83 5.48
N CYS A 67 -24.39 20.76 5.85
CA CYS A 67 -24.76 22.15 6.10
C CYS A 67 -25.36 22.83 4.85
N ALA A 68 -24.83 22.53 3.66
CA ALA A 68 -25.40 23.03 2.41
C ALA A 68 -26.82 22.49 2.19
N LEU A 69 -27.04 21.18 2.39
CA LEU A 69 -28.39 20.58 2.29
C LEU A 69 -29.36 21.18 3.31
N CYS A 70 -28.96 21.33 4.58
CA CYS A 70 -29.77 21.96 5.62
C CYS A 70 -30.13 23.42 5.25
N THR A 71 -29.18 24.15 4.66
CA THR A 71 -29.40 25.52 4.20
C THR A 71 -30.40 25.57 3.05
N VAL A 72 -30.27 24.68 2.05
CA VAL A 72 -31.23 24.58 0.94
C VAL A 72 -32.62 24.24 1.45
N ILE A 73 -32.77 23.27 2.36
CA ILE A 73 -34.06 22.90 2.96
C ILE A 73 -34.68 24.10 3.69
N SER A 74 -33.89 24.82 4.48
CA SER A 74 -34.35 26.01 5.22
C SER A 74 -34.83 27.11 4.28
N LEU A 75 -34.02 27.47 3.27
CA LEU A 75 -34.37 28.52 2.30
C LEU A 75 -35.60 28.12 1.47
N SER A 76 -35.70 26.85 1.07
CA SER A 76 -36.86 26.33 0.33
C SER A 76 -38.13 26.34 1.19
N PHE A 77 -38.02 26.05 2.49
CA PHE A 77 -39.14 26.17 3.42
C PHE A 77 -39.56 27.62 3.65
N GLN A 78 -38.62 28.55 3.86
CA GLN A 78 -38.92 29.98 4.01
C GLN A 78 -39.68 30.52 2.80
N ARG A 79 -39.27 30.13 1.58
CA ARG A 79 -40.00 30.50 0.37
C ARG A 79 -41.41 29.88 0.35
N HIS A 80 -41.55 28.61 0.69
CA HIS A 80 -42.86 27.95 0.75
C HIS A 80 -43.79 28.62 1.76
N ALA A 81 -43.30 28.90 2.97
CA ALA A 81 -44.03 29.58 4.03
C ALA A 81 -44.46 31.00 3.64
N SER A 82 -43.74 31.66 2.72
CA SER A 82 -44.10 32.99 2.23
C SER A 82 -45.28 33.00 1.25
N VAL A 83 -45.58 31.87 0.60
CA VAL A 83 -46.59 31.79 -0.47
C VAL A 83 -47.82 30.97 -0.05
N SER A 84 -47.65 30.01 0.87
CA SER A 84 -48.72 29.10 1.28
C SER A 84 -48.77 28.90 2.80
N PRO A 85 -49.96 28.67 3.37
CA PRO A 85 -50.09 28.31 4.78
C PRO A 85 -49.41 26.97 5.03
N PHE A 86 -48.74 26.84 6.17
CA PHE A 86 -47.97 25.66 6.55
C PHE A 86 -48.47 25.06 7.86
N SER A 87 -48.30 23.75 8.04
CA SER A 87 -48.67 23.06 9.27
C SER A 87 -47.58 23.19 10.35
N LEU A 88 -47.98 23.11 11.62
CA LEU A 88 -47.04 23.07 12.75
C LEU A 88 -46.08 21.88 12.66
N ASN A 89 -46.55 20.74 12.14
CA ASN A 89 -45.74 19.54 11.95
C ASN A 89 -44.66 19.74 10.89
N SER A 90 -44.95 20.50 9.82
CA SER A 90 -43.96 20.86 8.79
C SER A 90 -42.87 21.77 9.35
N LEU A 91 -43.24 22.72 10.21
CA LEU A 91 -42.27 23.58 10.91
C LEU A 91 -41.38 22.77 11.84
N ARG A 92 -41.96 21.88 12.66
CA ARG A 92 -41.19 20.98 13.54
C ARG A 92 -40.26 20.08 12.73
N PHE A 93 -40.72 19.55 11.61
CA PHE A 93 -39.89 18.73 10.72
C PHE A 93 -38.66 19.49 10.23
N VAL A 94 -38.83 20.70 9.69
CA VAL A 94 -37.71 21.50 9.16
C VAL A 94 -36.76 21.95 10.28
N SER A 95 -37.31 22.32 11.44
CA SER A 95 -36.51 22.67 12.63
C SER A 95 -35.66 21.48 13.11
N SER A 96 -36.27 20.30 13.23
CA SER A 96 -35.58 19.07 13.63
C SER A 96 -34.56 18.61 12.59
N ALA A 97 -34.85 18.75 11.29
CA ALA A 97 -33.91 18.44 10.21
C ALA A 97 -32.69 19.38 10.22
N PHE A 98 -32.90 20.69 10.44
CA PHE A 98 -31.82 21.66 10.55
C PHE A 98 -30.95 21.42 11.79
N ALA A 99 -31.57 21.08 12.92
CA ALA A 99 -30.87 20.75 14.15
C ALA A 99 -30.23 19.35 14.15
N LEU A 100 -30.51 18.52 13.13
CA LEU A 100 -30.16 17.10 13.05
C LEU A 100 -30.57 16.32 14.32
N ARG A 101 -31.78 16.57 14.83
CA ARG A 101 -32.32 15.96 16.06
C ARG A 101 -33.54 15.09 15.77
N PHE A 102 -33.68 13.99 16.51
CA PHE A 102 -34.89 13.18 16.49
C PHE A 102 -35.98 13.86 17.33
N ASP A 103 -37.17 14.01 16.74
CA ASP A 103 -38.37 14.41 17.47
C ASP A 103 -39.44 13.33 17.28
N TRP A 104 -39.56 12.48 18.30
CA TRP A 104 -40.47 11.33 18.33
C TRP A 104 -41.95 11.75 18.37
N ASN A 105 -42.25 13.03 18.59
CA ASN A 105 -43.62 13.52 18.60
C ASN A 105 -44.17 13.83 17.19
N LEU A 106 -43.35 13.67 16.13
CA LEU A 106 -43.83 13.86 14.77
C LEU A 106 -44.66 12.65 14.30
N PRO A 107 -45.72 12.90 13.50
CA PRO A 107 -46.45 11.82 12.86
C PRO A 107 -45.52 11.03 11.92
N VAL A 108 -45.77 9.73 11.79
CA VAL A 108 -44.91 8.77 11.07
C VAL A 108 -44.52 9.25 9.67
N GLY A 109 -45.44 9.93 8.97
CA GLY A 109 -45.18 10.49 7.63
C GLY A 109 -44.06 11.54 7.56
N PHE A 110 -43.76 12.25 8.65
CA PHE A 110 -42.62 13.18 8.73
C PHE A 110 -41.44 12.59 9.51
N LEU A 111 -41.70 11.69 10.44
CA LEU A 111 -40.66 11.00 11.21
C LEU A 111 -39.76 10.14 10.32
N VAL A 112 -40.34 9.35 9.40
CA VAL A 112 -39.56 8.46 8.52
C VAL A 112 -38.59 9.25 7.62
N PRO A 113 -39.01 10.31 6.89
CA PRO A 113 -38.08 11.16 6.13
C PRO A 113 -37.02 11.83 7.00
N LEU A 114 -37.35 12.22 8.24
CA LEU A 114 -36.39 12.83 9.16
C LEU A 114 -35.29 11.83 9.57
N ILE A 115 -35.68 10.59 9.91
CA ILE A 115 -34.73 9.53 10.24
C ILE A 115 -33.83 9.22 9.04
N LEU A 116 -34.41 9.12 7.84
CA LEU A 116 -33.63 8.89 6.61
C LEU A 116 -32.66 10.04 6.33
N PHE A 117 -33.07 11.30 6.55
CA PHE A 117 -32.21 12.47 6.37
C PHE A 117 -31.05 12.50 7.38
N ILE A 118 -31.34 12.24 8.67
CA ILE A 118 -30.31 12.17 9.72
C ILE A 118 -29.35 11.00 9.44
N GLY A 119 -29.87 9.83 9.05
CA GLY A 119 -29.03 8.69 8.64
C GLY A 119 -28.16 9.03 7.43
N PHE A 120 -28.72 9.69 6.41
CA PHE A 120 -27.98 10.15 5.24
C PHE A 120 -26.89 11.16 5.61
N SER A 121 -27.05 11.97 6.65
CA SER A 121 -26.04 12.96 7.07
C SER A 121 -24.70 12.34 7.51
N VAL A 122 -24.70 11.06 7.91
CA VAL A 122 -23.48 10.33 8.30
C VAL A 122 -22.74 9.76 7.08
N VAL A 123 -23.48 9.45 6.01
CA VAL A 123 -22.94 8.81 4.80
C VAL A 123 -21.81 9.62 4.14
N PRO A 124 -21.91 10.94 3.94
CA PRO A 124 -20.82 11.76 3.42
C PRO A 124 -19.49 11.55 4.15
N ALA A 125 -19.49 11.62 5.48
CA ALA A 125 -18.26 11.47 6.26
C ALA A 125 -17.65 10.07 6.10
N ALA A 126 -18.48 9.02 6.07
CA ALA A 126 -18.01 7.66 5.87
C ALA A 126 -17.40 7.46 4.47
N VAL A 127 -18.04 7.98 3.43
CA VAL A 127 -17.55 7.89 2.04
C VAL A 127 -16.25 8.67 1.86
N TRP A 128 -16.15 9.87 2.43
CA TRP A 128 -14.90 10.66 2.44
C TRP A 128 -13.77 9.97 3.19
N SER A 129 -14.07 9.29 4.30
CA SER A 129 -13.07 8.52 5.05
C SER A 129 -12.46 7.43 4.15
N GLY A 130 -13.30 6.66 3.44
CA GLY A 130 -12.83 5.64 2.51
C GLY A 130 -12.05 6.18 1.31
N ALA A 131 -12.36 7.40 0.86
CA ALA A 131 -11.69 8.04 -0.28
C ALA A 131 -10.33 8.66 0.09
N ILE A 132 -10.15 9.12 1.33
CA ILE A 132 -8.92 9.79 1.79
C ILE A 132 -7.97 8.82 2.49
N THR A 133 -8.45 7.68 3.00
CA THR A 133 -7.61 6.72 3.73
C THR A 133 -6.42 6.27 2.88
N PRO A 134 -5.17 6.51 3.32
CA PRO A 134 -4.00 6.05 2.59
C PRO A 134 -3.91 4.52 2.68
N ASN A 135 -3.70 3.89 1.53
CA ASN A 135 -3.50 2.45 1.42
C ASN A 135 -2.10 2.14 0.89
N VAL A 136 -1.44 1.15 1.50
CA VAL A 136 -0.10 0.70 1.09
C VAL A 136 -0.27 -0.44 0.10
N VAL A 137 0.17 -0.23 -1.14
CA VAL A 137 -0.01 -1.19 -2.24
C VAL A 137 1.35 -1.46 -2.89
N PRO A 138 1.69 -2.73 -3.20
CA PRO A 138 2.90 -3.05 -3.95
C PRO A 138 2.77 -2.57 -5.40
N ARG A 139 3.82 -1.92 -5.92
CA ARG A 139 3.88 -1.47 -7.31
C ARG A 139 5.22 -1.84 -7.93
N ASN A 140 5.16 -2.24 -9.20
CA ASN A 140 6.33 -2.58 -9.99
C ASN A 140 6.86 -1.30 -10.67
N THR A 141 8.16 -1.07 -10.55
CA THR A 141 8.87 0.04 -11.18
C THR A 141 10.19 -0.46 -11.75
N THR A 142 10.54 -0.04 -12.95
CA THR A 142 11.82 -0.37 -13.58
C THR A 142 12.89 0.62 -13.13
N VAL A 143 14.04 0.10 -12.70
CA VAL A 143 15.15 0.91 -12.17
C VAL A 143 16.46 0.37 -12.76
N PRO A 144 17.41 1.23 -13.16
CA PRO A 144 18.73 0.77 -13.57
C PRO A 144 19.48 0.14 -12.38
N PHE A 145 19.99 -1.07 -12.58
CA PHE A 145 20.72 -1.86 -11.61
C PHE A 145 22.09 -2.25 -12.15
N SER A 146 23.12 -2.16 -11.31
CA SER A 146 24.49 -2.50 -11.72
C SER A 146 24.78 -3.97 -11.43
N VAL A 147 25.10 -4.73 -12.47
CA VAL A 147 25.53 -6.12 -12.38
C VAL A 147 27.01 -6.24 -12.77
N PRO A 148 27.73 -7.27 -12.30
CA PRO A 148 29.11 -7.52 -12.72
C PRO A 148 29.20 -7.71 -14.24
N ALA A 149 30.16 -7.03 -14.88
CA ALA A 149 30.50 -7.28 -16.27
C ALA A 149 31.83 -8.04 -16.32
N ILE A 150 31.88 -9.10 -17.14
CA ILE A 150 33.13 -9.76 -17.48
C ILE A 150 33.48 -9.25 -18.88
N GLY A 151 34.28 -8.18 -18.96
CA GLY A 151 34.59 -7.52 -20.23
C GLY A 151 35.63 -8.31 -21.03
N THR A 152 36.91 -8.10 -20.71
CA THR A 152 38.04 -8.76 -21.36
C THR A 152 38.92 -9.40 -20.30
N VAL A 153 39.15 -10.71 -20.42
CA VAL A 153 40.10 -11.44 -19.59
C VAL A 153 41.44 -11.46 -20.33
N ASN A 154 42.36 -10.55 -19.99
CA ASN A 154 43.71 -10.55 -20.54
C ASN A 154 44.60 -11.50 -19.72
N SER A 155 44.83 -12.71 -20.23
CA SER A 155 45.58 -13.77 -19.54
C SER A 155 47.01 -13.40 -19.09
N SER A 156 47.63 -12.35 -19.65
CA SER A 156 49.02 -11.98 -19.35
C SER A 156 49.22 -11.02 -18.16
N LEU A 157 48.14 -10.40 -17.63
CA LEU A 157 48.23 -9.45 -16.52
C LEU A 157 47.38 -9.86 -15.30
N GLU A 158 46.68 -10.98 -15.40
CA GLU A 158 45.46 -11.26 -14.63
C GLU A 158 45.55 -12.61 -13.93
N ASN A 159 46.22 -12.63 -12.78
CA ASN A 159 46.00 -13.69 -11.81
C ASN A 159 44.75 -13.30 -10.99
N PRO A 160 43.56 -13.89 -11.22
CA PRO A 160 42.39 -13.69 -10.34
C PRO A 160 42.69 -14.07 -8.89
N LEU A 161 43.74 -14.86 -8.64
CA LEU A 161 44.38 -15.09 -7.34
C LEU A 161 44.74 -13.81 -6.57
N LYS A 162 45.04 -12.68 -7.25
CA LYS A 162 45.32 -11.40 -6.56
C LYS A 162 44.06 -10.72 -6.04
N VAL A 163 42.89 -10.97 -6.62
CA VAL A 163 41.63 -10.30 -6.24
C VAL A 163 40.88 -11.09 -5.16
N ALA A 164 41.06 -12.40 -5.09
CA ALA A 164 40.57 -13.25 -4.00
C ALA A 164 41.53 -13.32 -2.77
N SER A 165 42.64 -12.58 -2.80
CA SER A 165 43.55 -12.39 -1.66
C SER A 165 42.99 -11.38 -0.66
N PHE A 166 41.79 -11.64 -0.12
CA PHE A 166 41.39 -11.04 1.15
C PHE A 166 41.96 -11.94 2.27
N HIS A 167 42.91 -11.38 3.02
CA HIS A 167 43.65 -11.94 4.16
C HIS A 167 44.93 -12.74 3.89
N ASN A 168 46.06 -12.08 4.16
CA ASN A 168 47.35 -12.68 4.47
C ASN A 168 47.26 -13.53 5.74
N CYS A 169 47.55 -14.84 5.64
CA CYS A 169 48.34 -15.60 6.62
C CYS A 169 48.70 -17.03 6.19
N LEU A 170 48.04 -17.62 5.19
CA LEU A 170 48.51 -18.85 4.54
C LEU A 170 48.51 -18.65 3.02
N SER A 171 49.66 -18.28 2.47
CA SER A 171 49.84 -18.23 1.03
C SER A 171 49.63 -19.63 0.43
N ARG A 172 48.64 -19.76 -0.47
CA ARG A 172 48.39 -20.90 -1.39
C ARG A 172 47.40 -22.00 -0.97
N LEU A 173 46.33 -21.69 -0.24
CA LEU A 173 45.05 -22.38 -0.48
C LEU A 173 44.11 -21.38 -1.17
N SER A 174 43.61 -21.70 -2.36
CA SER A 174 42.66 -20.83 -3.05
C SER A 174 41.38 -20.73 -2.21
N LEU A 175 41.18 -19.57 -1.54
CA LEU A 175 39.99 -19.27 -0.74
C LEU A 175 38.69 -19.48 -1.52
N LEU A 176 38.74 -19.29 -2.85
CA LEU A 176 37.69 -19.61 -3.81
C LEU A 176 37.30 -21.09 -3.74
N GLY A 177 38.28 -21.99 -3.73
CA GLY A 177 38.07 -23.43 -3.73
C GLY A 177 37.46 -23.92 -2.42
N SER A 178 38.01 -23.51 -1.28
CA SER A 178 37.48 -23.92 0.03
C SER A 178 36.07 -23.37 0.31
N ALA A 179 35.78 -22.14 -0.14
CA ALA A 179 34.45 -21.53 0.01
C ALA A 179 33.42 -22.16 -0.94
N ALA A 180 33.78 -22.38 -2.21
CA ALA A 180 32.92 -23.07 -3.17
C ALA A 180 32.61 -24.50 -2.69
N LEU A 181 33.61 -25.25 -2.22
CA LEU A 181 33.42 -26.58 -1.63
C LEU A 181 32.49 -26.54 -0.42
N SER A 182 32.69 -25.60 0.51
CA SER A 182 31.83 -25.48 1.71
C SER A 182 30.38 -25.16 1.37
N SER A 183 30.13 -24.37 0.32
CA SER A 183 28.76 -24.08 -0.17
C SER A 183 28.17 -25.30 -0.88
N SER A 184 28.98 -26.00 -1.68
CA SER A 184 28.55 -27.15 -2.49
C SER A 184 28.30 -28.44 -1.71
N VAL A 185 28.79 -28.58 -0.48
CA VAL A 185 28.41 -29.69 0.41
C VAL A 185 26.89 -29.72 0.69
N SER A 186 26.18 -28.61 0.46
CA SER A 186 24.72 -28.51 0.60
C SER A 186 23.94 -28.68 -0.72
N SER A 187 24.62 -28.95 -1.84
CA SER A 187 24.01 -29.02 -3.17
C SER A 187 23.29 -30.35 -3.40
N ILE A 188 21.96 -30.37 -3.21
CA ILE A 188 21.13 -31.54 -3.54
C ILE A 188 20.22 -31.24 -4.75
N PRO A 189 20.69 -31.35 -5.98
CA PRO A 189 19.82 -31.52 -7.13
C PRO A 189 19.28 -32.96 -7.20
N GLY A 190 18.19 -33.15 -7.95
CA GLY A 190 17.38 -34.38 -7.94
C GLY A 190 16.00 -34.24 -7.29
N ARG A 191 15.68 -33.09 -6.69
CA ARG A 191 14.34 -32.71 -6.21
C ARG A 191 13.44 -32.27 -7.37
N LYS A 192 13.11 -33.17 -8.30
CA LYS A 192 12.21 -32.84 -9.43
C LYS A 192 10.78 -32.48 -9.00
N ASN A 193 10.34 -32.87 -7.79
CA ASN A 193 8.94 -32.75 -7.39
C ASN A 193 8.64 -32.02 -6.05
N GLU A 194 9.61 -31.66 -5.20
CA GLU A 194 9.32 -30.89 -3.96
C GLU A 194 10.49 -29.98 -3.53
N LYS A 195 10.16 -28.81 -2.93
CA LYS A 195 11.00 -27.72 -2.37
C LYS A 195 12.48 -27.68 -2.79
N ALA A 196 12.86 -26.79 -3.71
CA ALA A 196 14.27 -26.55 -4.06
C ALA A 196 15.19 -26.31 -2.84
N THR A 197 16.41 -26.82 -2.92
CA THR A 197 17.47 -26.76 -1.89
C THR A 197 17.87 -25.32 -1.60
N VAL A 198 18.17 -24.98 -0.35
CA VAL A 198 18.55 -23.61 0.02
C VAL A 198 20.05 -23.56 0.30
N CYS A 199 20.79 -22.82 -0.52
CA CYS A 199 22.25 -22.69 -0.40
C CYS A 199 22.59 -21.24 -0.02
N THR A 200 23.36 -21.05 1.06
CA THR A 200 23.76 -19.71 1.49
C THR A 200 24.67 -19.06 0.44
N LYS A 201 24.42 -17.79 0.11
CA LYS A 201 25.34 -17.04 -0.75
C LYS A 201 26.72 -16.95 -0.10
N LEU A 202 27.77 -17.04 -0.90
CA LEU A 202 29.18 -17.07 -0.46
C LEU A 202 29.68 -15.76 0.20
N ASP A 203 28.85 -14.73 0.28
CA ASP A 203 29.18 -13.45 0.89
C ASP A 203 28.45 -13.25 2.23
N ARG A 204 28.78 -12.16 2.92
CA ARG A 204 28.11 -11.79 4.19
C ARG A 204 26.83 -10.98 4.00
N SER A 205 26.20 -11.05 2.82
CA SER A 205 24.94 -10.32 2.57
C SER A 205 23.74 -10.94 3.30
N GLY A 206 23.84 -12.23 3.66
CA GLY A 206 22.78 -12.97 4.34
C GLY A 206 21.65 -13.45 3.43
N TYR A 207 21.85 -13.43 2.11
CA TYR A 207 20.94 -14.04 1.14
C TYR A 207 21.25 -15.52 0.93
N SER A 208 20.24 -16.28 0.50
CA SER A 208 20.39 -17.68 0.11
C SER A 208 19.76 -17.96 -1.25
N PHE A 209 20.39 -18.79 -2.07
CA PHE A 209 19.81 -19.29 -3.30
C PHE A 209 18.78 -20.38 -3.01
N ILE A 210 17.66 -20.33 -3.71
CA ILE A 210 16.68 -21.40 -3.79
C ILE A 210 16.93 -22.14 -5.11
N GLY A 211 17.44 -23.36 -4.99
CA GLY A 211 17.90 -24.14 -6.12
C GLY A 211 19.27 -23.71 -6.60
N ARG A 212 19.51 -23.88 -7.90
CA ARG A 212 20.81 -23.71 -8.54
C ARG A 212 21.06 -22.24 -8.91
N GLY A 213 22.26 -21.73 -8.65
CA GLY A 213 22.62 -20.32 -8.87
C GLY A 213 23.15 -19.97 -10.27
N TYR A 214 23.66 -20.95 -11.04
CA TYR A 214 24.19 -20.77 -12.39
C TYR A 214 25.28 -19.69 -12.53
N GLY A 215 26.00 -19.37 -11.44
CA GLY A 215 27.00 -18.30 -11.43
C GLY A 215 26.45 -16.87 -11.45
N THR A 216 25.15 -16.68 -11.22
CA THR A 216 24.46 -15.37 -11.29
C THR A 216 23.99 -14.87 -9.93
N GLY A 217 23.52 -13.62 -9.87
CA GLY A 217 23.06 -13.01 -8.62
C GLY A 217 24.20 -12.52 -7.74
N GLY A 218 25.38 -12.31 -8.32
CA GLY A 218 26.58 -11.84 -7.62
C GLY A 218 26.35 -10.49 -6.91
N SER A 219 25.63 -9.56 -7.54
CA SER A 219 25.36 -8.21 -7.02
C SER A 219 24.27 -8.14 -5.94
N VAL A 220 23.45 -9.18 -5.78
CA VAL A 220 22.30 -9.18 -4.86
C VAL A 220 22.73 -8.93 -3.42
N GLY A 221 22.16 -7.93 -2.76
CA GLY A 221 22.50 -7.60 -1.36
C GLY A 221 23.83 -6.86 -1.17
N LEU A 222 24.59 -6.65 -2.24
CA LEU A 222 25.83 -5.87 -2.23
C LEU A 222 25.69 -4.50 -2.91
N VAL A 223 24.73 -4.39 -3.82
CA VAL A 223 24.46 -3.20 -4.62
C VAL A 223 23.14 -2.59 -4.22
N GLN A 224 23.12 -1.28 -3.95
CA GLN A 224 21.89 -0.55 -3.67
C GLN A 224 21.18 -0.18 -4.97
N LEU A 225 19.86 -0.30 -4.98
CA LEU A 225 19.02 0.15 -6.09
C LEU A 225 18.87 1.68 -6.01
N PRO A 226 19.20 2.43 -7.08
CA PRO A 226 19.12 3.89 -7.04
C PRO A 226 17.68 4.35 -6.86
N GLY A 227 17.43 5.16 -5.83
CA GLY A 227 16.10 5.71 -5.56
C GLY A 227 15.11 4.74 -4.91
N VAL A 228 15.58 3.56 -4.44
CA VAL A 228 14.78 2.59 -3.69
C VAL A 228 15.53 2.17 -2.42
N GLN A 229 14.99 2.50 -1.25
CA GLN A 229 15.57 2.18 0.05
C GLN A 229 15.16 0.79 0.53
N THR A 230 13.89 0.42 0.37
CA THR A 230 13.33 -0.83 0.89
C THR A 230 12.53 -1.58 -0.18
N PRO A 231 13.20 -2.19 -1.18
CA PRO A 231 12.52 -3.05 -2.15
C PRO A 231 11.93 -4.26 -1.42
N LEU A 232 10.72 -4.67 -1.78
CA LEU A 232 10.13 -5.93 -1.30
C LEU A 232 10.73 -7.11 -2.05
N ALA A 233 10.78 -6.97 -3.38
CA ALA A 233 11.38 -7.94 -4.28
C ALA A 233 11.91 -7.19 -5.50
N TYR A 234 12.85 -7.77 -6.22
CA TYR A 234 13.26 -7.26 -7.52
C TYR A 234 13.76 -8.38 -8.41
N SER A 235 13.67 -8.20 -9.72
CA SER A 235 14.21 -9.15 -10.68
C SER A 235 14.98 -8.46 -11.80
N PHE A 236 15.97 -9.14 -12.34
CA PHE A 236 16.79 -8.65 -13.45
C PHE A 236 17.33 -9.82 -14.28
N VAL A 237 17.91 -9.51 -15.44
CA VAL A 237 18.49 -10.51 -16.34
C VAL A 237 20.01 -10.43 -16.33
N GLU A 238 20.66 -11.56 -16.10
CA GLU A 238 22.12 -11.68 -16.07
C GLU A 238 22.56 -12.78 -17.04
N ALA A 239 23.65 -12.54 -17.79
CA ALA A 239 24.23 -13.53 -18.69
C ALA A 239 25.29 -14.36 -17.97
N SER A 240 25.24 -15.68 -18.09
CA SER A 240 26.22 -16.58 -17.47
C SER A 240 26.38 -17.87 -18.29
N LEU A 241 27.21 -18.77 -17.79
CA LEU A 241 27.49 -20.09 -18.35
C LEU A 241 26.80 -21.15 -17.49
N GLU A 242 25.92 -21.94 -18.10
CA GLU A 242 25.33 -23.11 -17.48
C GLU A 242 26.31 -24.28 -17.56
N ALA A 243 26.80 -24.76 -16.42
CA ALA A 243 27.55 -26.01 -16.32
C ALA A 243 26.61 -27.21 -16.48
N LYS A 244 26.92 -28.14 -17.38
CA LYS A 244 26.25 -29.42 -17.54
C LYS A 244 27.27 -30.52 -17.30
N VAL A 245 27.04 -31.35 -16.29
CA VAL A 245 27.94 -32.45 -15.95
C VAL A 245 27.28 -33.77 -16.32
N GLU A 246 28.03 -34.64 -16.98
CA GLU A 246 27.63 -35.99 -17.32
C GLU A 246 28.73 -36.94 -16.85
N CYS A 247 28.43 -37.82 -15.90
CA CYS A 247 29.40 -38.74 -15.32
C CYS A 247 29.11 -40.20 -15.73
N ALA A 248 30.16 -40.98 -15.94
CA ALA A 248 30.10 -42.39 -16.29
C ALA A 248 31.27 -43.16 -15.66
N VAL A 249 31.04 -44.43 -15.31
CA VAL A 249 32.11 -45.32 -14.84
C VAL A 249 32.82 -45.94 -16.04
N ASN A 250 34.10 -45.63 -16.24
CA ASN A 250 34.88 -46.14 -17.37
C ASN A 250 36.17 -46.85 -16.93
N LYS A 251 36.15 -48.18 -17.02
CA LYS A 251 37.21 -49.06 -16.49
C LYS A 251 38.55 -49.01 -17.22
N THR A 252 38.64 -48.37 -18.40
CA THR A 252 39.81 -48.43 -19.29
C THR A 252 40.53 -47.09 -19.48
N SER A 253 40.21 -46.10 -18.66
CA SER A 253 40.54 -44.69 -18.95
C SER A 253 41.68 -44.12 -18.09
N GLU A 254 42.48 -43.23 -18.69
CA GLU A 254 43.60 -42.49 -18.05
C GLU A 254 43.15 -41.05 -17.75
N PHE A 255 43.46 -40.53 -16.56
CA PHE A 255 43.11 -39.16 -16.14
C PHE A 255 43.72 -38.12 -17.07
N ARG A 256 42.89 -37.33 -17.77
CA ARG A 256 43.32 -36.16 -18.55
C ARG A 256 42.30 -35.02 -18.46
N LEU A 257 42.72 -33.89 -17.87
CA LEU A 257 42.04 -32.61 -18.00
C LEU A 257 42.33 -32.06 -19.40
N ASN A 258 41.49 -32.39 -20.38
CA ASN A 258 41.64 -31.88 -21.74
C ASN A 258 40.58 -30.81 -22.01
N PHE A 259 41.06 -29.62 -22.38
CA PHE A 259 40.21 -28.56 -22.92
C PHE A 259 39.93 -28.86 -24.39
N ILE A 260 38.72 -29.33 -24.70
CA ILE A 260 38.31 -29.60 -26.08
C ILE A 260 37.40 -28.46 -26.53
N LYS A 261 37.89 -27.66 -27.47
CA LYS A 261 37.03 -26.70 -28.19
C LYS A 261 36.27 -27.49 -29.24
N ASP A 262 34.99 -27.71 -29.02
CA ASP A 262 34.10 -28.11 -30.11
C ASP A 262 33.45 -26.86 -30.72
N TYR A 263 33.09 -26.93 -31.99
CA TYR A 263 32.58 -25.76 -32.73
C TYR A 263 31.20 -25.28 -32.24
N ASP A 264 30.53 -26.05 -31.37
CA ASP A 264 29.21 -25.77 -30.77
C ASP A 264 29.21 -25.58 -29.24
N GLY A 265 30.38 -25.54 -28.59
CA GLY A 265 30.48 -25.37 -27.13
C GLY A 265 31.83 -25.76 -26.55
N VAL A 266 32.10 -25.33 -25.31
CA VAL A 266 33.32 -25.75 -24.59
C VAL A 266 33.00 -26.96 -23.72
N GLU A 267 33.81 -28.00 -23.87
CA GLU A 267 33.75 -29.21 -23.07
C GLU A 267 35.05 -29.41 -22.31
N LEU A 268 34.92 -29.51 -20.99
CA LEU A 268 35.97 -29.82 -20.05
C LEU A 268 35.77 -31.27 -19.57
N TYR A 269 36.76 -32.13 -19.77
CA TYR A 269 36.73 -33.47 -19.18
C TYR A 269 37.39 -33.44 -17.79
N VAL A 270 36.68 -33.92 -16.77
CA VAL A 270 37.14 -34.03 -15.37
C VAL A 270 36.99 -35.48 -14.93
N ASP A 271 38.10 -36.21 -14.79
CA ASP A 271 38.07 -37.58 -14.26
C ASP A 271 38.26 -37.54 -12.73
N VAL A 272 37.32 -38.12 -11.99
CA VAL A 272 37.31 -38.14 -10.52
C VAL A 272 37.63 -39.56 -10.09
N GLY A 273 38.90 -39.83 -9.76
CA GLY A 273 39.26 -41.09 -9.11
C GLY A 273 40.29 -41.95 -9.82
N ASN A 274 41.21 -41.37 -10.59
CA ASN A 274 42.48 -42.03 -10.94
C ASN A 274 43.69 -41.17 -10.48
N GLY A 275 44.06 -41.31 -9.20
CA GLY A 275 45.32 -40.78 -8.64
C GLY A 275 45.39 -39.28 -8.32
N THR A 276 44.35 -38.47 -8.58
CA THR A 276 44.37 -37.00 -8.38
C THR A 276 43.54 -36.48 -7.20
N LEU A 277 42.67 -37.32 -6.62
CA LEU A 277 42.31 -37.13 -5.23
C LEU A 277 43.48 -37.67 -4.40
N PRO A 278 44.00 -36.89 -3.45
CA PRO A 278 45.10 -37.27 -2.56
C PRO A 278 44.96 -38.72 -2.09
N GLU A 279 45.84 -39.57 -2.60
CA GLU A 279 46.00 -40.98 -2.19
C GLU A 279 44.89 -41.97 -2.57
N GLY A 280 44.11 -41.73 -3.62
CA GLY A 280 43.08 -42.69 -4.05
C GLY A 280 43.58 -44.03 -4.60
N LEU A 281 44.77 -44.13 -5.22
CA LEU A 281 45.13 -45.33 -6.02
C LEU A 281 46.57 -45.82 -6.00
N ASN A 282 47.59 -44.96 -5.83
CA ASN A 282 48.98 -45.45 -5.82
C ASN A 282 49.25 -46.44 -4.67
N ALA A 283 48.38 -46.48 -3.65
CA ALA A 283 48.43 -47.42 -2.54
C ALA A 283 47.51 -48.66 -2.71
N CYS A 284 46.50 -48.62 -3.58
CA CYS A 284 45.54 -49.73 -3.75
C CYS A 284 45.97 -50.73 -4.84
N ASP A 285 46.86 -50.35 -5.76
CA ASP A 285 47.34 -51.21 -6.87
C ASP A 285 48.26 -52.37 -6.41
N LYS A 286 48.59 -52.45 -5.11
CA LYS A 286 49.46 -53.49 -4.53
C LYS A 286 48.74 -54.44 -3.56
N GLY A 287 47.49 -54.80 -3.84
CA GLY A 287 46.81 -55.96 -3.22
C GLY A 287 46.57 -55.88 -1.70
N ASN A 288 46.86 -54.74 -1.06
CA ASN A 288 46.60 -54.52 0.36
C ASN A 288 45.44 -53.53 0.52
N ALA A 289 44.22 -54.08 0.63
CA ALA A 289 42.99 -53.31 0.84
C ALA A 289 43.01 -52.44 2.12
N THR A 290 43.95 -52.68 3.03
CA THR A 290 44.13 -51.94 4.29
C THR A 290 44.80 -50.57 4.15
N LEU A 291 45.40 -50.27 2.98
CA LEU A 291 45.99 -48.96 2.67
C LEU A 291 45.05 -48.02 1.88
N CYS A 292 43.83 -48.46 1.54
CA CYS A 292 42.80 -47.62 0.91
C CYS A 292 42.06 -46.74 1.96
N GLY A 293 42.85 -46.09 2.83
CA GLY A 293 42.49 -45.65 4.18
C GLY A 293 41.50 -44.48 4.33
N TYR A 294 40.97 -43.94 3.23
CA TYR A 294 40.02 -42.80 3.28
C TYR A 294 38.62 -43.11 2.71
N GLY A 295 38.39 -44.36 2.28
CA GLY A 295 37.03 -44.86 1.96
C GLY A 295 36.48 -44.48 0.58
N PHE A 296 37.24 -43.82 -0.29
CA PHE A 296 36.77 -43.35 -1.61
C PHE A 296 36.78 -44.40 -2.73
N GLY A 297 36.82 -45.70 -2.39
CA GLY A 297 36.90 -46.78 -3.39
C GLY A 297 35.71 -46.83 -4.36
N GLU A 298 34.56 -46.27 -3.94
CA GLU A 298 33.36 -46.12 -4.77
C GLU A 298 33.51 -45.09 -5.90
N LEU A 299 34.44 -44.14 -5.77
CA LEU A 299 34.74 -43.15 -6.81
C LEU A 299 35.76 -43.67 -7.84
N HIS A 300 36.25 -44.91 -7.69
CA HIS A 300 37.23 -45.46 -8.61
C HIS A 300 36.62 -45.58 -10.02
N GLN A 301 37.35 -45.09 -11.04
CA GLN A 301 36.95 -45.13 -12.46
C GLN A 301 35.77 -44.22 -12.83
N VAL A 302 35.37 -43.27 -11.98
CA VAL A 302 34.32 -42.31 -12.32
C VAL A 302 34.89 -41.16 -13.15
N GLN A 303 34.39 -41.01 -14.38
CA GLN A 303 34.76 -39.91 -15.26
C GLN A 303 33.58 -38.97 -15.48
N CYS A 304 33.82 -37.66 -15.46
CA CYS A 304 32.81 -36.66 -15.70
C CYS A 304 33.17 -35.77 -16.89
N ARG A 305 32.20 -35.50 -17.76
CA ARG A 305 32.27 -34.51 -18.84
C ARG A 305 31.50 -33.28 -18.39
N LEU A 306 32.15 -32.14 -18.37
CA LEU A 306 31.58 -30.84 -18.04
C LEU A 306 31.45 -30.01 -19.32
N GLY A 307 30.23 -29.86 -19.82
CA GLY A 307 29.91 -28.93 -20.90
C GLY A 307 29.45 -27.58 -20.35
N PHE A 308 29.70 -26.50 -21.08
CA PHE A 308 29.13 -25.19 -20.77
C PHE A 308 28.25 -24.69 -21.91
N THR A 309 27.12 -24.11 -21.57
CA THR A 309 26.27 -23.39 -22.54
C THR A 309 25.99 -21.98 -22.06
N ALA A 310 26.12 -21.00 -22.95
CA ALA A 310 25.86 -19.61 -22.61
C ALA A 310 24.35 -19.33 -22.64
N ARG A 311 23.82 -18.75 -21.57
CA ARG A 311 22.40 -18.41 -21.42
C ARG A 311 22.21 -17.10 -20.67
N GLU A 312 21.06 -16.47 -20.92
CA GLU A 312 20.51 -15.46 -20.03
C GLU A 312 19.74 -16.14 -18.90
N PHE A 313 19.85 -15.59 -17.69
CA PHE A 313 19.16 -16.05 -16.50
C PHE A 313 18.33 -14.91 -15.94
N ARG A 314 17.08 -15.20 -15.59
CA ARG A 314 16.25 -14.29 -14.80
C ARG A 314 16.54 -14.55 -13.33
N VAL A 315 17.11 -13.56 -12.67
CA VAL A 315 17.37 -13.58 -11.22
C VAL A 315 16.21 -12.90 -10.54
N GLU A 316 15.50 -13.60 -9.68
CA GLU A 316 14.41 -13.10 -8.85
C GLU A 316 14.86 -13.06 -7.39
N VAL A 317 14.77 -11.88 -6.78
CA VAL A 317 15.20 -11.62 -5.41
C VAL A 317 14.00 -11.29 -4.56
N ASP A 318 13.78 -12.09 -3.52
CA ASP A 318 12.86 -11.75 -2.43
C ASP A 318 13.67 -11.13 -1.29
N ASN A 319 13.50 -9.83 -1.08
CA ASN A 319 14.22 -9.10 -0.06
C ASN A 319 13.66 -9.38 1.35
N THR A 320 12.40 -9.79 1.45
CA THR A 320 11.75 -10.13 2.72
C THR A 320 12.18 -11.51 3.21
N GLY A 321 12.20 -12.50 2.31
CA GLY A 321 12.73 -13.84 2.59
C GLY A 321 14.26 -13.92 2.58
N ARG A 322 14.95 -12.91 2.04
CA ARG A 322 16.39 -12.92 1.73
C ARG A 322 16.77 -14.11 0.86
N THR A 323 15.98 -14.35 -0.19
CA THR A 323 16.17 -15.49 -1.09
C THR A 323 16.37 -15.06 -2.53
N ILE A 324 17.11 -15.87 -3.29
CA ILE A 324 17.42 -15.66 -4.70
C ILE A 324 16.98 -16.89 -5.48
N SER A 325 16.12 -16.72 -6.46
CA SER A 325 15.73 -17.78 -7.39
C SER A 325 16.25 -17.45 -8.78
N VAL A 326 16.87 -18.41 -9.45
CA VAL A 326 17.47 -18.20 -10.76
C VAL A 326 16.81 -19.12 -11.77
N PHE A 327 16.31 -18.53 -12.86
CA PHE A 327 15.61 -19.25 -13.91
C PHE A 327 16.33 -19.11 -15.25
N PRO A 328 16.74 -20.23 -15.89
CA PRO A 328 17.33 -20.17 -17.23
C PRO A 328 16.30 -19.62 -18.23
N GLN A 329 16.73 -18.74 -19.12
CA GLN A 329 15.93 -18.14 -20.18
C GLN A 329 16.42 -18.64 -21.55
N LYS A 330 16.79 -17.72 -22.45
CA LYS A 330 17.24 -18.03 -23.81
C LYS A 330 18.74 -18.32 -23.86
N HIS A 331 19.11 -19.13 -24.85
CA HIS A 331 20.49 -19.25 -25.29
C HIS A 331 20.99 -17.92 -25.87
N ILE A 332 22.26 -17.62 -25.60
CA ILE A 332 22.96 -16.47 -26.14
C ILE A 332 24.22 -16.93 -26.86
N ASP A 333 24.75 -16.07 -27.72
CA ASP A 333 26.03 -16.30 -28.40
C ASP A 333 27.15 -16.48 -27.37
N TRP A 334 28.09 -17.36 -27.70
CA TRP A 334 29.23 -17.65 -26.84
C TRP A 334 30.03 -16.37 -26.54
N PRO A 335 30.12 -15.93 -25.26
CA PRO A 335 30.78 -14.68 -24.93
C PRO A 335 32.27 -14.75 -25.24
N SER A 336 32.85 -13.65 -25.73
CA SER A 336 34.29 -13.58 -26.06
C SER A 336 35.20 -13.86 -24.86
N TYR A 337 34.75 -13.55 -23.64
CA TYR A 337 35.47 -13.82 -22.39
C TYR A 337 35.36 -15.27 -21.92
N ALA A 338 34.38 -16.05 -22.40
CA ALA A 338 34.02 -17.33 -21.80
C ALA A 338 35.18 -18.34 -21.88
N ASN A 339 35.90 -18.40 -22.99
CA ASN A 339 37.05 -19.31 -23.13
C ASN A 339 38.16 -19.01 -22.13
N ALA A 340 38.50 -17.73 -21.95
CA ALA A 340 39.54 -17.31 -21.01
C ALA A 340 39.10 -17.54 -19.56
N LEU A 341 37.85 -17.23 -19.23
CA LEU A 341 37.24 -17.52 -17.93
C LEU A 341 37.28 -19.02 -17.60
N LEU A 342 36.86 -19.88 -18.53
CA LEU A 342 36.84 -21.33 -18.31
C LEU A 342 38.26 -21.92 -18.21
N THR A 343 39.22 -21.38 -18.96
CA THR A 343 40.64 -21.79 -18.85
C THR A 343 41.17 -21.50 -17.46
N GLU A 344 40.84 -20.32 -16.93
CA GLU A 344 41.27 -19.88 -15.60
C GLU A 344 40.59 -20.68 -14.48
N LEU A 345 39.27 -20.89 -14.60
CA LEU A 345 38.53 -21.75 -13.68
C LEU A 345 39.10 -23.17 -13.69
N ALA A 346 39.39 -23.74 -14.87
CA ALA A 346 39.98 -25.07 -14.98
C ALA A 346 41.36 -25.13 -14.30
N ALA A 347 42.20 -24.10 -14.43
CA ALA A 347 43.48 -24.02 -13.74
C ALA A 347 43.30 -23.99 -12.21
N GLU A 348 42.38 -23.16 -11.69
CA GLU A 348 42.09 -23.07 -10.25
C GLU A 348 41.57 -24.40 -9.68
N HIS A 349 40.64 -25.07 -10.36
CA HIS A 349 40.14 -26.38 -9.92
C HIS A 349 41.21 -27.47 -10.01
N SER A 350 42.12 -27.39 -10.99
CA SER A 350 43.28 -28.27 -11.07
C SER A 350 44.22 -28.06 -9.88
N TYR A 351 44.45 -26.81 -9.47
CA TYR A 351 45.21 -26.51 -8.26
C TYR A 351 44.52 -27.01 -6.98
N MET A 352 43.19 -26.89 -6.88
CA MET A 352 42.44 -27.45 -5.77
C MET A 352 42.66 -28.96 -5.66
N SER A 353 42.48 -29.69 -6.76
CA SER A 353 42.72 -31.14 -6.79
C SER A 353 44.16 -31.51 -6.43
N ALA A 354 45.15 -30.76 -6.94
CA ALA A 354 46.56 -31.03 -6.66
C ALA A 354 46.97 -30.74 -5.21
N LEU A 355 46.33 -29.75 -4.57
CA LEU A 355 46.67 -29.30 -3.21
C LEU A 355 45.77 -29.87 -2.12
N ASP A 356 44.72 -30.62 -2.47
CA ASP A 356 43.75 -31.20 -1.53
C ASP A 356 44.36 -32.25 -0.58
N SER A 357 45.68 -32.50 -0.65
CA SER A 357 46.43 -33.60 -0.02
C SER A 357 47.01 -33.31 1.36
N ALA A 358 46.44 -32.36 2.10
CA ALA A 358 46.94 -32.05 3.44
C ALA A 358 46.58 -33.13 4.47
N PHE A 359 47.30 -33.12 5.61
CA PHE A 359 47.12 -34.04 6.75
C PHE A 359 45.64 -34.35 7.05
N GLY A 360 45.18 -35.55 6.70
CA GLY A 360 43.81 -36.01 7.00
C GLY A 360 43.01 -36.57 5.82
N GLY A 361 43.52 -36.53 4.58
CA GLY A 361 42.84 -37.06 3.39
C GLY A 361 42.27 -35.97 2.49
N SER A 362 41.54 -36.36 1.44
CA SER A 362 40.97 -35.46 0.42
C SER A 362 39.70 -34.75 0.92
N GLN A 363 39.73 -33.42 1.07
CA GLN A 363 38.53 -32.63 1.42
C GLN A 363 37.50 -32.64 0.28
N LEU A 364 37.97 -32.59 -0.96
CA LEU A 364 37.13 -32.73 -2.15
C LEU A 364 36.43 -34.11 -2.16
N GLY A 365 37.18 -35.18 -1.90
CA GLY A 365 36.64 -36.53 -1.80
C GLY A 365 35.60 -36.66 -0.69
N HIS A 366 35.85 -36.08 0.49
CA HIS A 366 34.90 -36.05 1.60
C HIS A 366 33.62 -35.25 1.26
N ALA A 367 33.75 -34.12 0.55
CA ALA A 367 32.61 -33.32 0.12
C ALA A 367 31.73 -34.07 -0.90
N ILE A 368 32.36 -34.74 -1.88
CA ILE A 368 31.66 -35.58 -2.87
C ILE A 368 30.93 -36.72 -2.16
N ARG A 369 31.62 -37.45 -1.26
CA ARG A 369 31.03 -38.53 -0.48
C ARG A 369 29.85 -38.05 0.37
N SER A 370 30.00 -36.90 1.03
CA SER A 370 28.93 -36.29 1.80
C SER A 370 27.70 -36.01 0.93
N ASN A 371 27.90 -35.55 -0.31
CA ASN A 371 26.77 -35.31 -1.21
C ASN A 371 26.07 -36.60 -1.65
N ILE A 372 26.85 -37.66 -1.90
CA ILE A 372 26.35 -39.01 -2.20
C ILE A 372 25.50 -39.53 -1.02
N ASP A 373 26.03 -39.44 0.21
CA ASP A 373 25.34 -39.89 1.43
C ASP A 373 24.04 -39.12 1.67
N ILE A 374 24.05 -37.80 1.46
CA ILE A 374 22.85 -36.94 1.58
C ILE A 374 21.79 -37.34 0.55
N LEU A 375 22.18 -37.57 -0.72
CA LEU A 375 21.24 -37.97 -1.76
C LEU A 375 20.68 -39.38 -1.52
N HIS A 376 21.49 -40.30 -1.00
CA HIS A 376 21.04 -41.62 -0.57
C HIS A 376 20.02 -41.55 0.57
N ALA A 377 20.31 -40.75 1.60
CA ALA A 377 19.39 -40.52 2.71
C ALA A 377 18.07 -39.91 2.23
N TYR A 378 18.13 -38.95 1.31
CA TYR A 378 16.93 -38.32 0.73
C TYR A 378 16.07 -39.31 -0.07
N ARG A 379 16.69 -40.22 -0.84
CA ARG A 379 15.99 -41.24 -1.63
C ARG A 379 15.55 -42.46 -0.81
N ASN A 380 15.76 -42.47 0.51
CA ASN A 380 15.56 -43.64 1.38
C ASN A 380 16.24 -44.91 0.84
N GLN A 381 17.43 -44.76 0.23
CA GLN A 381 18.21 -45.87 -0.31
C GLN A 381 19.23 -46.33 0.73
N THR A 382 19.15 -47.59 1.14
CA THR A 382 20.08 -48.20 2.09
C THR A 382 21.20 -48.99 1.42
N THR A 383 21.09 -49.23 0.10
CA THR A 383 22.06 -49.96 -0.70
C THR A 383 22.71 -49.04 -1.72
N PHE A 384 24.01 -49.29 -2.00
CA PHE A 384 24.75 -48.59 -3.04
C PHE A 384 24.01 -48.68 -4.39
N ASN A 385 23.81 -47.53 -5.02
CA ASN A 385 23.20 -47.43 -6.34
C ASN A 385 24.07 -46.50 -7.19
N GLU A 386 24.75 -47.08 -8.18
CA GLU A 386 25.66 -46.38 -9.08
C GLU A 386 24.99 -45.17 -9.75
N THR A 387 23.72 -45.27 -10.14
CA THR A 387 23.00 -44.15 -10.74
C THR A 387 22.78 -42.99 -9.76
N THR A 388 22.53 -43.28 -8.48
CA THR A 388 22.40 -42.24 -7.45
C THR A 388 23.74 -41.60 -7.16
N MET A 389 24.81 -42.41 -7.09
CA MET A 389 26.17 -41.92 -6.92
C MET A 389 26.58 -40.98 -8.06
N LEU A 390 26.39 -41.39 -9.33
CA LEU A 390 26.73 -40.58 -10.50
C LEU A 390 25.94 -39.27 -10.53
N ASN A 391 24.62 -39.30 -10.26
CA ASN A 391 23.82 -38.09 -10.16
C ASN A 391 24.35 -37.15 -9.06
N ALA A 392 24.69 -37.67 -7.88
CA ALA A 392 25.24 -36.85 -6.78
C ALA A 392 26.59 -36.21 -7.14
N ILE A 393 27.41 -36.90 -7.92
CA ILE A 393 28.71 -36.38 -8.41
C ILE A 393 28.48 -35.31 -9.48
N GLU A 394 27.61 -35.57 -10.46
CA GLU A 394 27.24 -34.59 -11.51
C GLU A 394 26.76 -33.29 -10.89
N ASP A 395 25.85 -33.42 -9.94
CA ASP A 395 25.23 -32.34 -9.20
C ASP A 395 26.23 -31.54 -8.37
N PHE A 396 27.11 -32.23 -7.65
CA PHE A 396 28.16 -31.61 -6.86
C PHE A 396 29.12 -30.80 -7.74
N ILE A 397 29.59 -31.39 -8.85
CA ILE A 397 30.53 -30.71 -9.76
C ILE A 397 29.85 -29.51 -10.42
N ALA A 398 28.58 -29.63 -10.80
CA ALA A 398 27.81 -28.54 -11.38
C ALA A 398 27.68 -27.36 -10.40
N ASP A 399 27.41 -27.65 -9.12
CA ASP A 399 27.29 -26.62 -8.09
C ASP A 399 28.64 -25.96 -7.74
N VAL A 400 29.72 -26.74 -7.68
CA VAL A 400 31.08 -26.20 -7.48
C VAL A 400 31.45 -25.23 -8.62
N MET A 401 31.10 -25.58 -9.87
CA MET A 401 31.34 -24.72 -11.02
C MET A 401 30.49 -23.44 -10.97
N ASP A 402 29.21 -23.54 -10.61
CA ASP A 402 28.33 -22.39 -10.45
C ASP A 402 28.83 -21.44 -9.35
N ASN A 403 29.22 -21.98 -8.19
CA ASN A 403 29.76 -21.22 -7.07
C ASN A 403 31.08 -20.53 -7.43
N SER A 404 31.90 -21.18 -8.27
CA SER A 404 33.14 -20.60 -8.77
C SER A 404 32.90 -19.49 -9.79
N LEU A 405 31.94 -19.66 -10.70
CA LEU A 405 31.49 -18.61 -11.61
C LEU A 405 30.93 -17.40 -10.86
N LEU A 406 30.11 -17.63 -9.84
CA LEU A 406 29.56 -16.60 -8.95
C LEU A 406 30.67 -15.85 -8.21
N SER A 407 31.63 -16.58 -7.67
CA SER A 407 32.76 -15.97 -6.95
C SER A 407 33.64 -15.15 -7.88
N PHE A 408 33.86 -15.62 -9.11
CA PHE A 408 34.59 -14.89 -10.13
C PHE A 408 33.86 -13.59 -10.51
N SER A 409 32.54 -13.63 -10.73
CA SER A 409 31.73 -12.45 -11.06
C SER A 409 31.77 -11.40 -9.93
N GLN A 410 31.66 -11.83 -8.66
CA GLN A 410 31.81 -10.96 -7.49
C GLN A 410 33.21 -10.34 -7.40
N SER A 411 34.26 -11.12 -7.66
CA SER A 411 35.64 -10.61 -7.63
C SER A 411 35.87 -9.50 -8.66
N ARG A 412 35.28 -9.62 -9.85
CA ARG A 412 35.36 -8.59 -10.91
C ARG A 412 34.59 -7.32 -10.52
N TYR A 413 33.44 -7.49 -9.87
CA TYR A 413 32.64 -6.38 -9.38
C TYR A 413 33.40 -5.51 -8.36
N PHE A 414 34.02 -6.11 -7.35
CA PHE A 414 34.74 -5.36 -6.31
C PHE A 414 36.18 -4.99 -6.69
N GLY A 415 36.90 -5.91 -7.33
CA GLY A 415 38.31 -5.72 -7.65
C GLY A 415 38.53 -4.73 -8.78
N ARG A 416 37.76 -4.85 -9.87
CA ARG A 416 37.95 -4.06 -11.08
C ARG A 416 36.90 -3.01 -11.35
N LYS A 417 35.76 -3.07 -10.64
CA LYS A 417 34.60 -2.21 -10.89
C LYS A 417 34.10 -2.30 -12.34
N GLU A 418 34.31 -3.46 -12.98
CA GLU A 418 33.70 -3.76 -14.28
C GLU A 418 32.22 -4.04 -14.05
N GLN A 419 31.38 -3.13 -14.55
CA GLN A 419 29.94 -3.11 -14.27
C GLN A 419 29.16 -2.89 -15.56
N ARG A 420 28.01 -3.55 -15.66
CA ARG A 420 27.03 -3.32 -16.71
C ARG A 420 25.72 -2.90 -16.07
N ILE A 421 25.09 -1.89 -16.64
CA ILE A 421 23.77 -1.45 -16.21
C ILE A 421 22.73 -2.34 -16.91
N VAL A 422 21.84 -2.92 -16.11
CA VAL A 422 20.70 -3.74 -16.52
C VAL A 422 19.44 -3.14 -15.92
N GLU A 423 18.30 -3.26 -16.62
CA GLU A 423 17.02 -2.85 -16.06
C GLU A 423 16.51 -3.91 -15.08
N ALA A 424 16.22 -3.50 -13.85
CA ALA A 424 15.63 -4.33 -12.83
C ALA A 424 14.16 -3.95 -12.61
N ASP A 425 13.29 -4.94 -12.57
CA ASP A 425 11.88 -4.81 -12.18
C ASP A 425 11.80 -4.86 -10.66
N VAL A 426 11.57 -3.71 -10.02
CA VAL A 426 11.54 -3.58 -8.56
C VAL A 426 10.10 -3.50 -8.07
N VAL A 427 9.75 -4.36 -7.12
CA VAL A 427 8.49 -4.30 -6.37
C VAL A 427 8.73 -3.52 -5.10
N ARG A 428 8.05 -2.38 -4.94
CA ARG A 428 8.12 -1.56 -3.73
C ARG A 428 6.73 -1.20 -3.23
N ASN A 429 6.62 -0.97 -1.93
CA ASN A 429 5.41 -0.42 -1.34
C ASN A 429 5.28 1.06 -1.71
N VAL A 430 4.11 1.46 -2.16
CA VAL A 430 3.74 2.86 -2.37
C VAL A 430 2.42 3.16 -1.69
N VAL A 431 2.24 4.41 -1.26
CA VAL A 431 0.95 4.86 -0.74
C VAL A 431 0.11 5.42 -1.87
N VAL A 432 -1.13 4.94 -1.95
CA VAL A 432 -2.19 5.46 -2.81
C VAL A 432 -3.36 5.88 -1.92
N TYR A 433 -4.00 7.00 -2.22
CA TYR A 433 -5.15 7.48 -1.44
C TYR A 433 -6.45 6.80 -1.89
N GLY A 434 -7.13 6.19 -0.94
CA GLY A 434 -8.46 5.63 -1.11
C GLY A 434 -8.54 4.40 -2.01
N GLU A 435 -9.66 3.69 -1.90
CA GLU A 435 -10.04 2.72 -2.93
C GLU A 435 -10.78 3.46 -4.05
N LYS A 436 -10.56 3.05 -5.31
CA LYS A 436 -11.22 3.64 -6.48
C LYS A 436 -12.74 3.75 -6.31
N ARG A 437 -13.36 2.74 -5.69
CA ARG A 437 -14.80 2.70 -5.41
C ARG A 437 -15.26 3.90 -4.56
N PHE A 438 -14.52 4.25 -3.51
CA PHE A 438 -14.85 5.38 -2.63
C PHE A 438 -14.57 6.73 -3.29
N ILE A 439 -13.52 6.83 -4.12
CA ILE A 439 -13.24 8.05 -4.89
C ILE A 439 -14.43 8.37 -5.82
N TYR A 440 -14.88 7.39 -6.62
CA TYR A 440 -16.05 7.57 -7.49
C TYR A 440 -17.34 7.82 -6.69
N ALA A 441 -17.56 7.10 -5.58
CA ALA A 441 -18.72 7.32 -4.74
C ALA A 441 -18.76 8.75 -4.17
N THR A 442 -17.61 9.31 -3.77
CA THR A 442 -17.50 10.69 -3.27
C THR A 442 -17.89 11.70 -4.34
N ILE A 443 -17.41 11.50 -5.57
CA ILE A 443 -17.73 12.36 -6.71
C ILE A 443 -19.22 12.32 -7.01
N VAL A 444 -19.80 11.12 -7.12
CA VAL A 444 -21.24 10.94 -7.36
C VAL A 444 -22.06 11.60 -6.26
N LEU A 445 -21.73 11.35 -5.00
CA LEU A 445 -22.40 11.95 -3.85
C LEU A 445 -22.33 13.48 -3.91
N HIS A 446 -21.16 14.03 -4.23
CA HIS A 446 -20.97 15.47 -4.32
C HIS A 446 -21.77 16.09 -5.47
N PHE A 447 -21.81 15.43 -6.64
CA PHE A 447 -22.66 15.84 -7.76
C PHE A 447 -24.15 15.77 -7.43
N VAL A 448 -24.60 14.77 -6.67
CA VAL A 448 -26.00 14.68 -6.21
C VAL A 448 -26.34 15.87 -5.31
N VAL A 449 -25.48 16.19 -4.33
CA VAL A 449 -25.69 17.35 -3.44
C VAL A 449 -25.72 18.66 -4.23
N LEU A 450 -24.77 18.87 -5.14
CA LEU A 450 -24.75 20.03 -6.03
C LEU A 450 -26.00 20.11 -6.90
N SER A 451 -26.43 18.99 -7.48
CA SER A 451 -27.63 18.91 -8.32
C SER A 451 -28.88 19.30 -7.53
N ILE A 452 -29.03 18.80 -6.29
CA ILE A 452 -30.13 19.20 -5.40
C ILE A 452 -30.07 20.71 -5.14
N CYS A 453 -28.90 21.26 -4.83
CA CYS A 453 -28.74 22.70 -4.59
C CYS A 453 -29.11 23.54 -5.83
N VAL A 454 -28.67 23.13 -7.02
CA VAL A 454 -28.94 23.85 -8.28
C VAL A 454 -30.41 23.73 -8.67
N ILE A 455 -31.01 22.54 -8.58
CA ILE A 455 -32.44 22.32 -8.89
C ILE A 455 -33.29 23.18 -7.96
N GLU A 456 -33.00 23.19 -6.66
CA GLU A 456 -33.73 24.00 -5.68
C GLU A 456 -33.49 25.49 -5.90
N ALA A 457 -32.27 25.92 -6.25
CA ALA A 457 -32.00 27.31 -6.62
C ALA A 457 -32.83 27.73 -7.83
N VAL A 458 -32.87 26.93 -8.91
CA VAL A 458 -33.63 27.24 -10.13
C VAL A 458 -35.13 27.25 -9.85
N ARG A 459 -35.65 26.22 -9.16
CA ARG A 459 -37.06 26.12 -8.76
C ARG A 459 -37.50 27.32 -7.94
N THR A 460 -36.62 27.77 -7.03
CA THR A 460 -36.85 28.92 -6.17
C THR A 460 -36.30 30.24 -6.74
N ARG A 461 -36.02 30.34 -8.05
CA ARG A 461 -35.54 31.57 -8.71
C ARG A 461 -34.42 32.26 -7.90
N PHE A 462 -33.42 31.48 -7.50
CA PHE A 462 -32.31 31.85 -6.63
C PHE A 462 -32.75 32.43 -5.29
N TRP A 463 -33.80 31.87 -4.73
CA TRP A 463 -34.45 32.33 -3.51
C TRP A 463 -34.75 33.84 -3.48
N ASN A 464 -35.05 34.43 -4.64
CA ASN A 464 -35.45 35.83 -4.72
C ASN A 464 -36.79 36.05 -4.01
N GLY A 465 -36.88 37.13 -3.23
CA GLY A 465 -38.09 37.52 -2.50
C GLY A 465 -38.28 36.84 -1.14
N LEU A 466 -37.24 36.25 -0.56
CA LEU A 466 -37.29 35.73 0.81
C LEU A 466 -37.61 36.85 1.82
N ARG A 467 -38.59 36.61 2.69
CA ARG A 467 -38.81 37.40 3.90
C ARG A 467 -37.80 36.94 4.96
N ASN A 468 -37.34 37.87 5.82
CA ASN A 468 -36.49 37.55 6.96
C ASN A 468 -37.30 36.75 8.00
N LEU A 469 -37.46 35.45 7.76
CA LEU A 469 -38.09 34.51 8.68
C LEU A 469 -36.99 33.80 9.46
N ASP A 470 -36.89 34.10 10.76
CA ASP A 470 -35.98 33.38 11.64
C ASP A 470 -36.75 32.23 12.31
N LEU A 471 -36.45 30.99 11.89
CA LEU A 471 -37.12 29.80 12.43
C LEU A 471 -36.86 29.60 13.93
N LEU A 472 -35.85 30.26 14.49
CA LEU A 472 -35.56 30.25 15.93
C LEU A 472 -36.32 31.35 16.68
N ASP A 473 -36.78 32.39 15.99
CA ASP A 473 -37.60 33.44 16.57
C ASP A 473 -39.09 33.10 16.41
N MET A 474 -39.68 32.63 17.51
CA MET A 474 -41.11 32.31 17.60
C MET A 474 -42.00 33.51 17.22
N ALA A 475 -41.55 34.75 17.43
CA ALA A 475 -42.28 35.94 17.02
C ALA A 475 -42.32 36.04 15.48
N SER A 476 -41.18 35.88 14.81
CA SER A 476 -41.12 35.89 13.34
C SER A 476 -41.92 34.72 12.72
N VAL A 477 -41.91 33.55 13.36
CA VAL A 477 -42.71 32.39 12.94
C VAL A 477 -44.21 32.65 13.11
N ALA A 478 -44.63 33.23 14.23
CA ALA A 478 -46.04 33.59 14.46
C ALA A 478 -46.53 34.64 13.46
N VAL A 479 -45.70 35.63 13.13
CA VAL A 479 -45.99 36.65 12.11
C VAL A 479 -46.05 36.03 10.71
N ALA A 480 -45.16 35.11 10.38
CA ALA A 480 -45.20 34.43 9.08
C ALA A 480 -46.42 33.49 8.96
N ALA A 481 -46.78 32.79 10.03
CA ALA A 481 -47.96 31.94 10.08
C ALA A 481 -49.26 32.75 9.91
N SER A 482 -49.35 33.95 10.51
CA SER A 482 -50.52 34.82 10.37
C SER A 482 -50.63 35.45 8.98
N LEU A 483 -49.50 35.80 8.36
CA LEU A 483 -49.47 36.41 7.03
C LEU A 483 -49.55 35.40 5.87
N GLY A 484 -49.20 34.13 6.08
CA GLY A 484 -49.20 33.07 5.05
C GLY A 484 -50.61 32.59 4.63
N GLY A 485 -51.65 32.99 5.35
CA GLY A 485 -53.04 32.73 4.96
C GLY A 485 -53.58 33.86 4.07
N THR A 486 -53.81 33.58 2.79
CA THR A 486 -54.37 34.55 1.81
C THR A 486 -55.68 35.20 2.28
N LYS A 487 -56.47 34.51 3.11
CA LYS A 487 -57.71 35.03 3.70
C LYS A 487 -57.47 36.02 4.85
N LEU A 488 -56.47 35.80 5.70
CA LEU A 488 -56.20 36.66 6.86
C LEU A 488 -55.41 37.90 6.45
N ALA A 489 -54.45 37.75 5.54
CA ALA A 489 -53.71 38.89 4.96
C ALA A 489 -54.64 39.84 4.20
N ALA A 490 -55.59 39.30 3.42
CA ALA A 490 -56.62 40.11 2.75
C ALA A 490 -57.59 40.75 3.75
N HIS A 491 -57.91 40.09 4.87
CA HIS A 491 -58.77 40.65 5.91
C HIS A 491 -58.09 41.79 6.68
N VAL A 492 -56.80 41.67 7.01
CA VAL A 492 -56.01 42.73 7.67
C VAL A 492 -55.75 43.92 6.73
N GLN A 493 -55.58 43.67 5.43
CA GLN A 493 -55.56 44.74 4.42
C GLN A 493 -56.91 45.44 4.28
N ASN A 494 -58.02 44.69 4.34
CA ASN A 494 -59.38 45.23 4.28
C ASN A 494 -59.79 45.98 5.57
N LEU A 495 -59.18 45.69 6.72
CA LEU A 495 -59.39 46.41 7.99
C LEU A 495 -58.70 47.79 8.04
N GLY A 496 -58.15 48.30 6.94
CA GLY A 496 -57.69 49.70 6.85
C GLY A 496 -56.40 50.03 7.61
N MET A 497 -55.66 49.05 8.14
CA MET A 497 -54.37 49.30 8.79
C MET A 497 -53.23 49.71 7.83
N GLY A 498 -53.48 49.77 6.52
CA GLY A 498 -52.53 50.25 5.52
C GLY A 498 -52.19 51.74 5.63
N GLU A 499 -53.08 52.57 6.19
CA GLU A 499 -52.90 54.03 6.22
C GLU A 499 -52.23 54.52 7.52
N VAL A 500 -52.41 53.81 8.65
CA VAL A 500 -51.81 54.20 9.94
C VAL A 500 -50.32 53.83 10.04
N LEU A 501 -49.85 52.82 9.30
CA LEU A 501 -48.42 52.44 9.27
C LEU A 501 -47.58 53.28 8.29
N MET A 502 -48.20 54.02 7.36
CA MET A 502 -47.49 54.88 6.41
C MET A 502 -47.18 56.28 6.98
N SER A 503 -47.88 56.74 8.02
CA SER A 503 -47.66 58.09 8.58
C SER A 503 -46.54 58.17 9.62
N ARG A 504 -45.85 57.06 9.94
CA ARG A 504 -44.71 57.07 10.88
C ARG A 504 -43.52 56.26 10.37
N LYS A 505 -42.74 56.86 9.45
CA LYS A 505 -41.25 56.88 9.50
C LYS A 505 -40.61 57.51 8.25
N ARG A 506 -40.06 58.72 8.42
CA ARG A 506 -38.70 59.03 7.96
C ARG A 506 -37.76 58.70 9.12
N GLY A 507 -36.78 57.84 8.89
CA GLY A 507 -35.64 57.63 9.78
C GLY A 507 -35.86 56.62 10.91
N ALA A 508 -35.78 55.32 10.60
CA ALA A 508 -35.19 54.26 11.43
C ALA A 508 -35.61 52.91 10.85
N ALA A 509 -34.63 52.07 10.51
CA ALA A 509 -34.79 50.69 10.06
C ALA A 509 -35.97 50.02 10.79
N THR A 510 -37.00 49.69 10.03
CA THR A 510 -38.23 49.07 10.51
C THR A 510 -37.95 47.62 10.85
N ASP A 511 -37.66 47.38 12.12
CA ASP A 511 -38.01 46.13 12.77
C ASP A 511 -39.53 45.97 12.66
N ILE A 512 -39.97 44.96 11.92
CA ILE A 512 -41.39 44.67 11.66
C ILE A 512 -42.03 43.92 12.84
N THR A 513 -41.26 43.69 13.91
CA THR A 513 -41.70 43.19 15.22
C THR A 513 -42.37 44.27 16.07
N GLY A 514 -43.04 45.24 15.43
CA GLY A 514 -43.94 46.14 16.13
C GLY A 514 -44.94 45.31 16.95
N ALA A 515 -45.11 45.67 18.22
CA ALA A 515 -45.95 44.96 19.18
C ALA A 515 -47.36 44.73 18.62
N VAL A 516 -47.58 43.58 17.99
CA VAL A 516 -48.90 43.10 17.64
C VAL A 516 -49.50 42.61 18.95
N THR A 517 -50.28 43.45 19.61
CA THR A 517 -51.14 43.02 20.72
C THR A 517 -52.22 42.13 20.15
N VAL A 518 -52.00 40.82 20.27
CA VAL A 518 -52.98 39.80 19.93
C VAL A 518 -53.85 39.55 21.14
N ARG A 519 -55.17 39.69 21.01
CA ARG A 519 -56.11 39.32 22.07
C ARG A 519 -56.53 37.87 21.85
N LEU A 520 -56.21 37.00 22.79
CA LEU A 520 -56.75 35.64 22.82
C LEU A 520 -58.19 35.71 23.32
N ARG A 521 -59.16 35.46 22.45
CA ARG A 521 -60.57 35.37 22.85
C ARG A 521 -60.86 33.92 23.22
N GLY A 522 -61.14 33.67 24.49
CA GLY A 522 -61.69 32.39 24.92
C GLY A 522 -63.10 32.24 24.35
N MET A 523 -63.28 31.29 23.44
CA MET A 523 -64.61 30.77 23.12
C MET A 523 -64.84 29.53 23.98
N ASP A 524 -66.00 29.44 24.61
CA ASP A 524 -66.40 28.28 25.39
C ASP A 524 -66.42 27.04 24.48
N GLY A 525 -65.38 26.20 24.59
CA GLY A 525 -65.17 25.02 23.76
C GLY A 525 -63.88 25.07 22.94
N ALA A 526 -62.76 24.68 23.57
CA ALA A 526 -61.50 24.16 23.00
C ALA A 526 -60.80 24.85 21.80
N MET A 527 -61.24 26.02 21.32
CA MET A 527 -60.54 26.77 20.28
C MET A 527 -60.30 28.22 20.70
N CYS A 528 -59.03 28.64 20.71
CA CYS A 528 -58.64 30.04 20.83
C CYS A 528 -58.51 30.65 19.42
N ALA A 529 -59.26 31.71 19.15
CA ALA A 529 -59.06 32.54 17.97
C ALA A 529 -58.14 33.72 18.30
N ILE A 530 -57.23 34.03 17.37
CA ILE A 530 -56.31 35.16 17.40
C ILE A 530 -56.99 36.32 16.66
N GLU A 531 -57.41 37.36 17.37
CA GLU A 531 -57.94 38.60 16.79
C GLU A 531 -56.94 39.77 17.01
N PRO A 532 -56.74 40.65 16.01
CA PRO A 532 -56.00 41.90 16.20
C PRO A 532 -56.79 42.83 17.13
N ALA A 533 -56.14 43.42 18.14
CA ALA A 533 -56.78 44.34 19.06
C ALA A 533 -57.07 45.69 18.37
N ASP A 534 -58.34 46.02 18.17
CA ASP A 534 -58.75 47.36 17.74
C ASP A 534 -58.47 48.41 18.83
N GLN A 535 -57.97 49.58 18.41
CA GLN A 535 -57.62 50.70 19.28
C GLN A 535 -58.82 51.20 20.10
N ILE A 536 -58.68 51.18 21.43
CA ILE A 536 -59.60 51.85 22.36
C ILE A 536 -59.29 53.35 22.31
N LEU A 537 -60.34 54.14 22.05
CA LEU A 537 -60.40 55.60 22.11
C LEU A 537 -59.72 56.17 23.37
N MET A 538 -58.88 57.18 23.18
CA MET A 538 -58.37 58.04 24.26
C MET A 538 -59.53 58.74 24.98
N GLY A 539 -59.78 58.35 26.22
CA GLY A 539 -60.53 59.15 27.20
C GLY A 539 -59.54 59.82 28.15
N ASN A 540 -59.38 61.14 28.03
CA ASN A 540 -58.81 61.99 29.06
C ASN A 540 -59.69 61.94 30.31
N VAL A 541 -59.13 61.60 31.48
CA VAL A 541 -59.61 62.11 32.78
C VAL A 541 -58.40 62.28 33.70
N ASP A 542 -58.31 63.49 34.25
CA ASP A 542 -57.32 63.98 35.20
C ASP A 542 -57.40 63.33 36.60
N ALA A 543 -56.36 63.62 37.37
CA ALA A 543 -56.08 63.39 38.79
C ALA A 543 -57.28 63.32 39.77
N SER A 544 -57.18 62.45 40.79
CA SER A 544 -57.17 62.82 42.22
C SER A 544 -57.24 61.60 43.17
N GLU A 545 -56.34 61.63 44.16
CA GLU A 545 -56.40 61.17 45.57
C GLU A 545 -56.92 59.79 46.07
N HIS A 546 -56.10 59.30 47.02
CA HIS A 546 -56.43 58.69 48.32
C HIS A 546 -56.77 57.19 48.40
N GLY A 547 -55.74 56.43 48.81
CA GLY A 547 -55.65 55.82 50.15
C GLY A 547 -56.74 54.84 50.62
N GLY A 548 -56.33 53.59 50.92
CA GLY A 548 -57.02 52.80 51.95
C GLY A 548 -57.06 51.27 51.77
N MET A 549 -56.12 50.60 52.44
CA MET A 549 -56.32 49.38 53.25
C MET A 549 -56.93 48.09 52.61
N GLY A 550 -56.03 47.14 52.30
CA GLY A 550 -55.92 45.87 53.03
C GLY A 550 -56.94 44.75 52.79
N LYS A 551 -56.46 43.62 52.25
CA LYS A 551 -56.48 42.28 52.90
C LYS A 551 -55.95 41.18 51.97
N GLY A 552 -55.19 40.25 52.54
CA GLY A 552 -55.37 38.82 52.22
C GLY A 552 -54.29 38.13 51.37
N ARG A 553 -53.23 37.69 52.06
CA ARG A 553 -52.30 36.59 51.73
C ARG A 553 -52.85 35.48 50.80
N LYS A 554 -51.99 34.97 49.92
CA LYS A 554 -51.34 33.64 50.09
C LYS A 554 -50.20 33.44 49.10
N TYR A 555 -49.01 33.25 49.64
CA TYR A 555 -47.87 32.63 48.96
C TYR A 555 -48.10 31.12 48.89
N MET A 556 -47.66 30.50 47.80
CA MET A 556 -47.15 29.12 47.84
C MET A 556 -46.00 29.01 46.85
N ALA A 557 -44.79 29.04 47.40
CA ALA A 557 -43.59 28.55 46.75
C ALA A 557 -43.45 27.07 47.13
N VAL A 558 -43.14 26.23 46.15
CA VAL A 558 -42.59 24.88 46.37
C VAL A 558 -41.38 24.73 45.46
N SER A 559 -40.26 24.41 46.10
CA SER A 559 -38.95 24.10 45.55
C SER A 559 -38.70 22.59 45.55
N GLY A 560 -37.82 22.12 44.66
CA GLY A 560 -37.25 20.76 44.63
C GLY A 560 -38.03 19.83 43.69
N PHE A 561 -37.44 18.93 42.90
CA PHE A 561 -36.22 18.17 43.14
C PHE A 561 -35.75 17.44 41.85
N GLU A 562 -34.44 17.19 41.79
CA GLU A 562 -33.68 16.13 41.09
C GLU A 562 -33.73 15.93 39.56
N MET A 563 -32.53 16.12 38.98
CA MET A 563 -32.03 15.42 37.80
C MET A 563 -31.45 14.06 38.23
N SER A 564 -31.81 13.04 37.48
CA SER A 564 -31.03 11.83 37.21
C SER A 564 -30.62 11.83 35.75
#